data_AF-A0A177P1I5-F1
#
_entry.id   AF-A0A177P1I5-F1
#
_cell.length_a   1.000
_cell.length_b   1.000
_cell.length_c   1.000
_cell.angle_alpha   90.00
_cell.angle_beta   90.00
_cell.angle_gamma   90.00
#
_symmetry.space_group_name_H-M   'P 1'
#
loop_
_entity.id
_entity.type
_entity.pdbx_description
1 polymer ?
#
loop_
_entity_poly.entity_id
_entity_poly.type
_entity_poly.pdbx_seq_one_letter_code
_entity_poly.pdbx_strand_id
1 'polypeptide(L)' 'MKRFFSFFSKTESVKLAIAPDVLAVLVEKGELHATDFRCLDLGSKQIVWKMFLSLAVAKLCDRQTRHT' A
#
# COMPACT_ATOMS: atom_id res chain seq x y z
N MET A 1 -0.78 -17.93 -18.25
CA MET A 1 -0.81 -16.63 -18.96
C MET A 1 -0.07 -15.60 -18.12
N LYS A 2 1.08 -15.12 -18.57
CA LYS A 2 1.95 -14.18 -17.85
C LYS A 2 1.69 -12.77 -18.43
N ARG A 3 0.91 -11.94 -17.73
CA ARG A 3 0.84 -10.50 -18.01
C ARG A 3 1.62 -9.78 -16.91
N PHE A 4 2.92 -9.60 -17.16
CA PHE A 4 3.74 -8.71 -16.37
C PHE A 4 3.41 -7.28 -16.82
N PHE A 5 2.65 -6.58 -15.99
CA PHE A 5 2.26 -5.20 -16.25
C PHE A 5 3.48 -4.30 -16.24
N SER A 6 3.95 -3.93 -17.43
CA SER A 6 4.84 -2.79 -17.65
C SER A 6 4.03 -1.51 -17.42
N PHE A 7 4.12 -0.92 -16.23
CA PHE A 7 3.48 0.38 -15.92
C PHE A 7 4.41 1.38 -15.23
N PHE A 8 5.71 1.09 -15.16
CA PHE A 8 6.69 2.03 -14.63
C PHE A 8 7.06 3.10 -15.67
N SER A 9 6.20 4.11 -15.84
CA SER A 9 6.59 5.36 -16.51
C SER A 9 5.66 6.53 -16.19
N LYS A 10 5.31 6.68 -14.91
CA LYS A 10 5.01 7.98 -14.28
C LYS A 10 5.06 7.75 -12.77
N THR A 11 5.53 8.72 -11.99
CA THR A 11 5.27 8.75 -10.55
C THR A 11 3.76 8.89 -10.38
N GLU A 12 3.04 7.76 -10.37
CA GLU A 12 1.61 7.75 -10.15
C GLU A 12 1.38 8.10 -8.68
N SER A 13 1.08 9.38 -8.45
CA SER A 13 0.67 9.87 -7.14
C SER A 13 -0.82 9.61 -6.96
N VAL A 14 -1.19 8.89 -5.90
CA VAL A 14 -2.60 8.78 -5.50
C VAL A 14 -3.03 10.13 -4.94
N LYS A 15 -4.04 10.77 -5.56
CA LYS A 15 -4.61 12.02 -5.05
C LYS A 15 -5.50 11.70 -3.85
N LEU A 16 -4.92 11.71 -2.66
CA LEU A 16 -5.65 11.58 -1.39
C LEU A 16 -5.80 12.95 -0.75
N ALA A 17 -6.96 13.22 -0.16
CA ALA A 17 -7.19 14.39 0.68
C ALA A 17 -6.57 14.22 2.09
N ILE A 18 -5.58 13.34 2.22
CA ILE A 18 -4.90 12.98 3.45
C ILE A 18 -3.41 13.22 3.20
N ALA A 19 -2.76 13.94 4.12
CA ALA A 19 -1.33 14.18 4.02
C ALA A 19 -0.55 12.84 4.09
N PRO A 20 0.56 12.67 3.35
CA PRO A 20 1.26 11.39 3.26
C PRO A 20 1.75 10.84 4.62
N ASP A 21 2.18 11.72 5.52
CA ASP A 21 2.60 11.40 6.88
C ASP A 21 1.44 10.86 7.72
N VAL A 22 0.28 11.51 7.65
CA VAL A 22 -0.95 11.05 8.34
C VAL A 22 -1.39 9.71 7.78
N LEU A 23 -1.38 9.54 6.47
CA LEU A 23 -1.72 8.29 5.81
C LEU A 23 -0.80 7.14 6.30
N ALA A 24 0.50 7.37 6.38
CA ALA A 24 1.45 6.36 6.85
C ALA A 24 1.13 5.91 8.28
N VAL A 25 0.87 6.86 9.19
CA VAL A 25 0.52 6.57 10.59
C VAL A 25 -0.78 5.77 10.68
N LEU A 26 -1.82 6.17 9.94
CA LEU A 26 -3.12 5.48 9.95
C LEU A 26 -3.01 4.04 9.43
N VAL A 27 -2.22 3.82 8.37
CA VAL A 27 -1.99 2.48 7.82
C VAL A 27 -1.14 1.64 8.77
N GLU A 28 -0.10 2.21 9.39
CA GLU A 28 0.76 1.49 10.34
C GLU A 28 -0.01 0.99 11.57
N LYS A 29 -0.87 1.86 12.12
CA LYS A 29 -1.77 1.55 13.24
C LYS A 29 -2.89 0.56 12.88
N GLY A 30 -3.14 0.34 11.59
CA GLY A 30 -4.26 -0.47 11.12
C GLY A 30 -5.61 0.23 11.21
N GLU A 31 -5.62 1.56 11.32
CA GLU A 31 -6.83 2.40 11.33
C GLU A 31 -7.39 2.63 9.92
N LEU A 32 -6.55 2.44 8.89
CA LEU A 32 -6.98 2.37 7.50
C LEU A 32 -6.79 0.95 6.95
N HIS A 33 -7.85 0.42 6.36
CA HIS A 33 -7.87 -0.85 5.66
C HIS A 33 -7.88 -0.65 4.15
N ALA A 34 -7.42 -1.66 3.40
CA ALA A 34 -7.47 -1.65 1.94
C ALA A 34 -8.88 -1.42 1.36
N THR A 35 -9.93 -1.74 2.13
CA THR A 35 -11.34 -1.53 1.77
C THR A 35 -11.79 -0.07 1.83
N ASP A 36 -11.06 0.79 2.53
CA ASP A 36 -11.39 2.22 2.65
C ASP A 36 -11.08 2.97 1.35
N PHE A 37 -10.23 2.38 0.51
CA PHE A 37 -9.83 2.90 -0.80
C PHE A 37 -10.69 2.37 -1.95
N ARG A 38 -11.88 1.82 -1.67
CA ARG A 38 -12.81 1.30 -2.69
C ARG A 38 -13.28 2.35 -3.68
N CYS A 39 -13.29 3.63 -3.30
CA CYS A 39 -13.71 4.74 -4.16
C CYS A 39 -12.65 5.16 -5.20
N LEU A 40 -11.41 4.67 -5.09
CA LEU A 40 -10.34 5.00 -6.02
C LEU A 40 -10.54 4.34 -7.39
N ASP A 41 -9.98 4.96 -8.42
CA ASP A 41 -9.86 4.33 -9.74
C ASP A 41 -8.90 3.13 -9.70
N LEU A 42 -8.91 2.33 -10.76
CA LEU A 42 -8.14 1.08 -10.82
C LEU A 42 -6.63 1.30 -10.65
N GLY A 43 -6.05 2.36 -11.23
CA GLY A 43 -4.63 2.66 -11.11
C GLY A 43 -4.27 3.05 -9.68
N SER A 44 -5.03 3.99 -9.12
CA SER A 44 -4.90 4.42 -7.73
C SER A 44 -5.02 3.26 -6.73
N LYS A 45 -5.95 2.32 -6.95
CA LYS A 45 -6.09 1.10 -6.12
C LYS A 45 -4.86 0.22 -6.17
N GLN A 46 -4.27 0.01 -7.34
CA GLN A 46 -3.08 -0.83 -7.48
C GLN A 46 -1.89 -0.26 -6.68
N ILE A 47 -1.75 1.06 -6.65
CA ILE A 47 -0.69 1.73 -5.89
C ILE A 47 -0.90 1.52 -4.39
N VAL A 48 -2.11 1.78 -3.90
CA VAL A 48 -2.47 1.55 -2.49
C VAL A 48 -2.23 0.09 -2.10
N TRP A 49 -2.67 -0.87 -2.91
CA TRP A 49 -2.46 -2.29 -2.61
C TRP A 49 -0.99 -2.69 -2.56
N LYS A 50 -0.13 -2.14 -3.43
CA LYS A 50 1.32 -2.35 -3.32
C LYS A 50 1.86 -1.83 -1.99
N MET A 51 1.42 -0.65 -1.55
CA MET A 51 1.81 -0.09 -0.25
C MET A 51 1.40 -1.01 0.92
N PHE A 52 0.14 -1.47 0.95
CA PHE A 52 -0.34 -2.42 1.95
C PHE A 52 0.43 -3.75 1.92
N LEU A 53 0.72 -4.28 0.73
CA LEU A 53 1.48 -5.52 0.57
C LEU A 53 2.91 -5.36 1.11
N SER A 54 3.60 -4.27 0.78
CA SER A 54 4.94 -3.97 1.31
C SER A 54 4.96 -3.89 2.83
N LEU A 55 3.97 -3.23 3.43
CA LEU A 55 3.84 -3.14 4.89
C LEU A 55 3.54 -4.49 5.54
N ALA A 56 2.70 -5.32 4.90
CA ALA A 56 2.44 -6.68 5.37
C ALA A 56 3.72 -7.53 5.32
N VAL A 57 4.49 -7.46 4.24
CA VAL A 57 5.78 -8.15 4.11
C VAL A 57 6.74 -7.70 5.21
N ALA A 58 6.88 -6.38 5.44
CA ALA A 58 7.73 -5.85 6.50
C ALA A 58 7.32 -6.38 7.89
N LYS A 59 6.02 -6.34 8.22
CA LYS A 59 5.51 -6.88 9.49
C LYS A 59 5.74 -8.39 9.65
N LEU A 60 5.68 -9.16 8.56
CA LEU A 60 5.96 -10.60 8.59
C LEU A 60 7.46 -10.87 8.78
N CYS A 61 8.34 -10.12 8.10
CA CYS A 61 9.79 -10.22 8.28
C CYS A 61 10.24 -9.80 9.69
N ASP A 62 9.67 -8.73 10.25
CA ASP A 62 9.97 -8.26 11.61
C ASP A 62 9.54 -9.23 12.71
N ARG A 63 8.52 -10.07 12.46
CA ARG A 63 8.12 -11.13 13.38
C ARG A 63 9.07 -12.33 13.34
N GLN A 64 9.71 -12.58 12.20
CA GLN A 64 10.68 -13.65 12.03
C GLN A 64 11.95 -13.43 12.87
N THR A 65 12.36 -12.17 13.08
CA THR A 65 13.60 -11.81 13.80
C THR A 65 13.45 -11.73 15.33
N ARG A 66 12.23 -11.78 15.88
CA ARG A 66 11.99 -11.77 17.33
C ARG A 66 11.88 -13.15 17.97
N HIS A 67 12.01 -14.21 17.17
CA HIS A 67 11.90 -15.61 17.61
C HIS A 67 13.23 -16.38 17.52
N THR A 68 14.34 -15.69 17.29
CA THR A 68 15.71 -16.20 17.38
C THR A 68 16.45 -15.49 18.50
#